data_AF-A0A1S2Q1H5-F1
#
_entry.id   AF-A0A1S2Q1H5-F1
#
_cell.length_a   1.000
_cell.length_b   1.000
_cell.length_c   1.000
_cell.angle_alpha   90.00
_cell.angle_beta   90.00
_cell.angle_gamma   90.00
#
_symmetry.space_group_name_H-M   'P 1'
#
loop_
_entity.id
_entity.type
_entity.pdbx_description
1 polymer ?
#
loop_
_entity_poly.entity_id
_entity_poly.type
_entity_poly.pdbx_seq_one_letter_code
_entity_poly.pdbx_strand_id
1 'polypeptide(L)'
;MPQSAAPLETADLSALADRQQTWFATRRGPVAVRRYARCSDFARAAVRSGSGRDRAALLTLYPEAYPLAPAWLAAVAEAAPETADHRRPSASMVSVRLLARMTPDHRNGIPRQSDGSVGWSVPGASARIWPDGRIELRSTTGAELAGLLEGSEWDHFRVAAVADAGLRLLCAPEARHLTSVGQPSGWFRPSDRGLTGGGRERKGGQVYDAATVARCSCGWSVTVPSQLGARAMAEQHRREATAGEAG
;
A
#
# COMPACT_ATOMS: atom_id res chain seq x y z
N MET A 1 -10.06 16.69 26.03
CA MET A 1 -10.11 15.55 25.09
C MET A 1 -11.44 15.62 24.36
N PRO A 2 -11.50 15.51 23.01
CA PRO A 2 -12.79 15.56 22.33
C PRO A 2 -13.60 14.30 22.68
N GLN A 3 -14.90 14.51 22.92
CA GLN A 3 -15.89 13.49 23.24
C GLN A 3 -15.95 12.42 22.15
N SER A 4 -16.14 11.17 22.59
CA SER A 4 -16.37 9.94 21.79
C SER A 4 -16.55 10.17 20.29
N ALA A 5 -15.45 10.06 19.54
CA ALA A 5 -15.43 10.18 18.10
C ALA A 5 -16.02 8.92 17.45
N ALA A 6 -16.93 9.10 16.50
CA ALA A 6 -17.45 7.99 15.70
C ALA A 6 -16.29 7.26 14.97
N PRO A 7 -16.40 5.93 14.75
CA PRO A 7 -15.39 5.20 14.01
C PRO A 7 -15.27 5.73 12.58
N LEU A 8 -14.05 5.93 12.11
CA LEU A 8 -13.81 6.44 10.76
C LEU A 8 -14.30 5.48 9.67
N GLU A 9 -14.18 4.16 9.91
CA GLU A 9 -14.45 3.10 8.94
C GLU A 9 -15.89 3.14 8.37
N THR A 10 -16.85 3.68 9.13
CA THR A 10 -18.26 3.78 8.73
C THR A 10 -18.69 5.21 8.41
N ALA A 11 -17.73 6.14 8.29
CA ALA A 11 -18.03 7.56 8.09
C ALA A 11 -18.45 7.84 6.64
N ASP A 12 -19.63 8.43 6.47
CA ASP A 12 -20.02 9.04 5.20
C ASP A 12 -19.58 10.51 5.17
N LEU A 13 -18.48 10.79 4.47
CA LEU A 13 -17.95 12.15 4.36
C LEU A 13 -18.86 13.08 3.55
N SER A 14 -19.70 12.52 2.67
CA SER A 14 -20.66 13.28 1.87
C SER A 14 -21.84 13.79 2.70
N ALA A 15 -22.11 13.17 3.86
CA ALA A 15 -23.15 13.58 4.79
C ALA A 15 -22.75 14.76 5.69
N LEU A 16 -21.47 15.14 5.72
CA LEU A 16 -21.01 16.32 6.47
C LEU A 16 -21.58 17.60 5.85
N ALA A 17 -22.11 18.51 6.66
CA ALA A 17 -22.54 19.83 6.19
C ALA A 17 -21.35 20.71 5.76
N ASP A 18 -21.59 21.76 4.95
CA ASP A 18 -20.55 22.72 4.58
C ASP A 18 -19.88 23.30 5.82
N ARG A 19 -18.54 23.27 5.82
CA ARG A 19 -17.66 23.72 6.91
C ARG A 19 -17.79 22.96 8.23
N GLN A 20 -18.62 21.91 8.30
CA GLN A 20 -18.71 21.05 9.48
C GLN A 20 -17.38 20.34 9.68
N GLN A 21 -16.85 20.42 10.90
CA GLN A 21 -15.67 19.69 11.31
C GLN A 21 -16.07 18.57 12.26
N THR A 22 -15.64 17.35 11.93
CA THR A 22 -15.88 16.15 12.74
C THR A 22 -14.55 15.48 13.04
N TRP A 23 -14.45 14.88 14.22
CA TRP A 23 -13.31 14.06 14.61
C TRP A 23 -13.73 12.60 14.56
N PHE A 24 -12.87 11.78 13.95
CA PHE A 24 -13.06 10.34 13.86
C PHE A 24 -11.94 9.62 14.61
N ALA A 25 -12.30 8.53 15.27
CA ALA A 25 -11.34 7.65 15.91
C ALA A 25 -10.79 6.64 14.89
N THR A 26 -9.48 6.39 14.97
CA THR A 26 -8.82 5.25 14.31
C THR A 26 -8.00 4.50 15.36
N ARG A 27 -7.46 3.33 15.00
CA ARG A 27 -6.63 2.51 15.89
C ARG A 27 -5.37 3.22 16.39
N ARG A 28 -4.85 4.22 15.65
CA ARG A 28 -3.57 4.88 15.94
C ARG A 28 -3.65 6.37 16.20
N GLY A 29 -4.81 6.99 16.01
CA GLY A 29 -4.98 8.40 16.34
C GLY A 29 -6.24 9.03 15.77
N PRO A 30 -6.58 10.24 16.25
CA PRO A 30 -7.73 10.96 15.76
C PRO A 30 -7.47 11.56 14.38
N VAL A 31 -8.49 11.52 13.52
CA VAL A 31 -8.50 12.21 12.22
C VAL A 31 -9.56 13.29 12.26
N ALA A 32 -9.17 14.54 11.99
CA ALA A 32 -10.11 15.65 11.85
C ALA A 32 -10.49 15.80 10.38
N VAL A 33 -11.78 15.79 10.06
CA VAL A 33 -12.26 16.01 8.69
C VAL A 33 -13.17 17.23 8.66
N ARG A 34 -13.02 18.05 7.63
CA ARG A 34 -13.86 19.21 7.38
C ARG A 34 -14.25 19.28 5.91
N ARG A 35 -15.56 19.32 5.62
CA ARG A 35 -16.07 19.49 4.26
C ARG A 35 -16.18 20.95 3.87
N TYR A 36 -15.97 21.26 2.61
CA TYR A 36 -16.22 22.53 1.96
C TYR A 36 -17.09 22.23 0.73
N ALA A 37 -18.27 22.82 0.63
CA ALA A 37 -19.23 22.53 -0.45
C ALA A 37 -19.78 23.78 -1.16
N ARG A 38 -19.38 24.99 -0.71
CA ARG A 38 -19.98 26.25 -1.20
C ARG A 38 -19.58 26.66 -2.63
N CYS A 39 -18.35 26.35 -3.06
CA CYS A 39 -17.82 26.77 -4.37
C CYS A 39 -17.21 25.61 -5.16
N SER A 40 -16.62 24.66 -4.44
CA SER A 40 -16.23 23.34 -4.91
C SER A 40 -16.50 22.37 -3.77
N ASP A 41 -16.98 21.17 -4.07
CA ASP A 41 -17.17 20.13 -3.06
C ASP A 41 -15.85 19.38 -2.86
N PHE A 42 -15.31 19.45 -1.65
CA PHE A 42 -14.14 18.68 -1.22
C PHE A 42 -14.09 18.60 0.31
N ALA A 43 -13.44 17.57 0.84
CA ALA A 43 -13.12 17.45 2.24
C ALA A 43 -11.61 17.62 2.47
N ARG A 44 -11.25 18.32 3.54
CA ARG A 44 -9.88 18.32 4.07
C ARG A 44 -9.82 17.45 5.29
N ALA A 45 -8.90 16.51 5.30
CA ALA A 45 -8.64 15.67 6.44
C ALA A 45 -7.24 15.93 7.00
N ALA A 46 -7.12 16.06 8.31
CA ALA A 46 -5.87 16.22 9.02
C ALA A 46 -5.67 15.02 9.95
N VAL A 47 -4.59 14.26 9.70
CA VAL A 47 -4.15 13.16 10.55
C VAL A 47 -3.17 13.73 11.58
N ARG A 48 -3.40 13.44 12.85
CA ARG A 48 -2.52 13.90 13.94
C ARG A 48 -1.42 12.89 14.22
N SER A 49 -0.28 13.38 14.69
CA SER A 49 0.77 12.53 15.25
C SER A 49 0.31 11.91 16.58
N GLY A 50 1.07 10.94 17.09
CA GLY A 50 0.82 10.30 18.39
C GLY A 50 0.76 11.27 19.57
N SER A 51 1.40 12.45 19.47
CA SER A 51 1.31 13.53 20.48
C SER A 51 -0.05 14.25 20.49
N GLY A 52 -0.87 14.07 19.46
CA GLY A 52 -2.18 14.72 19.26
C GLY A 52 -2.11 16.21 18.95
N ARG A 53 -0.93 16.84 19.02
CA ARG A 53 -0.72 18.27 18.76
C ARG A 53 -0.32 18.54 17.33
N ASP A 54 0.66 17.78 16.84
CA ASP A 54 1.21 18.00 15.50
C ASP A 54 0.39 17.28 14.42
N ARG A 55 0.48 17.79 13.19
CA ARG A 55 -0.17 17.19 12.02
C ARG A 55 0.84 16.31 11.30
N ALA A 56 0.48 15.05 11.08
CA ALA A 56 1.28 14.06 10.36
C ALA A 56 0.89 14.00 8.87
N ALA A 57 -0.33 14.37 8.49
CA ALA A 57 -0.73 14.47 7.09
C ALA A 57 -1.89 15.45 6.91
N LEU A 58 -1.95 16.07 5.73
CA LEU A 58 -3.07 16.87 5.25
C LEU A 58 -3.53 16.32 3.90
N LEU A 59 -4.78 15.87 3.83
CA LEU A 59 -5.35 15.21 2.66
C LEU A 59 -6.49 16.06 2.10
N THR A 60 -6.59 16.10 0.77
CA THR A 60 -7.71 16.75 0.07
C THR A 60 -8.46 15.68 -0.71
N LEU A 61 -9.74 15.55 -0.43
CA LEU A 61 -10.60 14.50 -0.95
C LEU A 61 -11.70 15.16 -1.77
N TYR A 62 -11.78 14.82 -3.05
CA TYR A 62 -12.86 15.25 -3.93
C TYR A 62 -14.02 14.24 -3.88
N PRO A 63 -15.22 14.59 -4.37
CA PRO A 63 -16.42 13.77 -4.20
C PRO A 63 -16.26 12.33 -4.73
N GLU A 64 -15.49 12.16 -5.80
CA GLU A 64 -15.18 10.87 -6.41
C GLU A 64 -14.41 9.93 -5.47
N ALA A 65 -13.69 10.50 -4.50
CA ALA A 65 -12.92 9.78 -3.50
C ALA A 65 -13.68 9.51 -2.21
N TYR A 66 -14.84 10.14 -1.96
CA TYR A 66 -15.57 9.99 -0.70
C TYR A 66 -15.86 8.53 -0.32
N PRO A 67 -16.25 7.62 -1.24
CA PRO A 67 -16.47 6.21 -0.89
C PRO A 67 -15.21 5.49 -0.40
N LEU A 68 -14.02 5.91 -0.84
CA LEU A 68 -12.73 5.28 -0.54
C LEU A 68 -11.97 5.99 0.59
N ALA A 69 -12.32 7.24 0.85
CA ALA A 69 -11.63 8.11 1.78
C ALA A 69 -11.52 7.55 3.21
N PRO A 70 -12.56 6.97 3.83
CA PRO A 70 -12.47 6.38 5.17
C PRO A 70 -11.35 5.35 5.31
N ALA A 71 -11.28 4.39 4.38
CA ALA A 71 -10.30 3.32 4.40
C ALA A 71 -8.87 3.85 4.18
N TRP A 72 -8.71 4.80 3.25
CA TRP A 72 -7.40 5.40 2.99
C TRP A 72 -6.92 6.24 4.17
N LEU A 73 -7.81 7.05 4.76
CA LEU A 73 -7.50 7.87 5.95
C LEU A 73 -7.10 7.00 7.15
N ALA A 74 -7.75 5.85 7.34
CA ALA A 74 -7.37 4.89 8.37
C ALA A 74 -5.95 4.34 8.13
N ALA A 75 -5.61 3.99 6.89
CA ALA A 75 -4.26 3.53 6.54
C ALA A 75 -3.20 4.62 6.76
N VAL A 76 -3.49 5.89 6.41
CA VAL A 76 -2.58 7.02 6.68
C VAL A 76 -2.40 7.21 8.18
N ALA A 77 -3.47 7.15 8.97
CA ALA A 77 -3.40 7.25 10.43
C ALA A 77 -2.60 6.10 11.05
N GLU A 78 -2.71 4.88 10.51
CA GLU A 78 -1.95 3.72 10.97
C GLU A 78 -0.44 3.82 10.65
N ALA A 79 -0.10 4.41 9.52
CA ALA A 79 1.29 4.60 9.10
C ALA A 79 1.94 5.89 9.64
N ALA A 80 1.15 6.80 10.23
CA ALA A 80 1.63 8.10 10.68
C ALA A 80 2.71 7.98 11.78
N PRO A 81 3.77 8.79 11.73
CA PRO A 81 4.78 8.82 12.79
C PRO A 81 4.22 9.38 14.10
N GLU A 82 4.75 8.89 15.22
CA GLU A 82 4.36 9.33 16.57
C GLU A 82 4.75 10.79 16.84
N THR A 83 5.83 11.27 16.22
CA THR A 83 6.40 12.61 16.38
C THR A 83 6.54 13.32 15.03
N ALA A 84 5.45 13.93 14.54
CA ALA A 84 5.51 14.74 13.32
C ALA A 84 6.06 16.15 13.61
N ASP A 85 7.30 16.46 13.23
CA ASP A 85 7.81 17.83 13.17
C ASP A 85 7.56 18.45 11.78
N HIS A 86 6.64 19.41 11.72
CA HIS A 86 6.15 20.09 10.52
C HIS A 86 7.16 21.04 9.87
N ARG A 87 8.34 21.24 10.45
CA ARG A 87 9.26 22.31 10.03
C ARG A 87 10.16 21.95 8.86
N ARG A 88 10.37 20.66 8.57
CA ARG A 88 11.14 20.18 7.40
C ARG A 88 10.69 18.77 6.99
N PRO A 89 9.99 18.60 5.86
CA PRO A 89 9.81 17.25 5.30
C PRO A 89 11.16 16.73 4.80
N SER A 90 11.65 15.62 5.36
CA SER A 90 12.78 14.87 4.81
C SER A 90 12.26 13.60 4.15
N ALA A 91 11.82 13.72 2.90
CA ALA A 91 11.49 12.53 2.12
C ALA A 91 12.79 11.86 1.64
N SER A 92 13.08 10.66 2.15
CA SER A 92 14.10 9.79 1.58
C SER A 92 13.50 9.01 0.41
N MET A 93 13.92 9.33 -0.82
CA MET A 93 13.50 8.64 -2.05
C MET A 93 14.04 7.21 -2.19
N VAL A 94 14.62 6.61 -1.16
CA VAL A 94 15.29 5.30 -1.26
C VAL A 94 14.44 4.15 -0.69
N SER A 95 13.14 4.36 -0.48
CA SER A 95 12.21 3.24 -0.58
C SER A 95 10.80 3.67 -1.02
N VAL A 96 10.36 3.33 -2.22
CA VAL A 96 11.04 2.56 -3.29
C VAL A 96 11.22 1.06 -3.00
N ARG A 97 11.12 0.53 -1.75
CA ARG A 97 11.86 -0.72 -1.44
C ARG A 97 11.45 -1.95 -2.23
N LEU A 98 10.24 -2.00 -2.76
CA LEU A 98 9.76 -3.11 -3.58
C LEU A 98 8.90 -2.67 -4.79
N LEU A 99 8.52 -1.39 -4.90
CA LEU A 99 7.43 -0.91 -5.76
C LEU A 99 7.80 -0.64 -7.24
N ALA A 100 8.99 -1.04 -7.68
CA ALA A 100 9.29 -1.21 -9.11
C ALA A 100 9.49 -2.67 -9.53
N ARG A 101 9.46 -3.66 -8.62
CA ARG A 101 9.90 -5.04 -8.94
C ARG A 101 8.85 -5.96 -9.59
N MET A 102 7.64 -5.49 -9.96
CA MET A 102 6.57 -6.37 -10.46
C MET A 102 5.78 -5.88 -11.68
N THR A 103 6.38 -5.09 -12.57
CA THR A 103 5.83 -4.90 -13.93
C THR A 103 6.94 -5.01 -14.98
N PRO A 104 6.68 -5.62 -16.15
CA PRO A 104 7.67 -5.77 -17.23
C PRO A 104 8.20 -4.43 -17.78
N ASP A 105 7.50 -3.32 -17.51
CA ASP A 105 7.82 -2.02 -18.08
C ASP A 105 8.85 -1.27 -17.20
N HIS A 106 10.04 -1.06 -17.76
CA HIS A 106 11.26 -0.59 -17.08
C HIS A 106 11.21 0.87 -16.56
N ARG A 107 10.06 1.54 -16.58
CA ARG A 107 9.91 2.98 -16.27
C ARG A 107 9.33 3.28 -14.88
N ASN A 108 8.87 2.27 -14.15
CA ASN A 108 8.31 2.42 -12.81
C ASN A 108 9.40 2.63 -11.76
N GLY A 109 9.20 3.58 -10.84
CA GLY A 109 10.10 3.81 -9.71
C GLY A 109 11.37 4.60 -10.02
N ILE A 110 11.56 5.09 -11.24
CA ILE A 110 12.68 5.98 -11.60
C ILE A 110 12.27 7.43 -11.29
N PRO A 111 13.03 8.16 -10.45
CA PRO A 111 12.78 9.57 -10.20
C PRO A 111 12.85 10.37 -11.51
N ARG A 112 11.85 11.22 -11.75
CA ARG A 112 11.86 12.17 -12.87
C ARG A 112 12.93 13.23 -12.64
N GLN A 113 13.70 13.54 -13.67
CA GLN A 113 14.72 14.59 -13.60
C GLN A 113 14.13 16.00 -13.41
N SER A 114 12.87 16.21 -13.81
CA SER A 114 12.22 17.52 -13.75
C SER A 114 11.88 17.98 -12.32
N ASP A 115 11.29 17.10 -11.53
CA ASP A 115 10.68 17.44 -10.24
C ASP A 115 11.01 16.44 -9.13
N GLY A 116 11.88 15.46 -9.41
CA GLY A 116 12.24 14.39 -8.49
C GLY A 116 11.09 13.44 -8.17
N SER A 117 9.94 13.55 -8.84
CA SER A 117 8.80 12.69 -8.52
C SER A 117 9.06 11.25 -8.94
N VAL A 118 8.57 10.31 -8.13
CA VAL A 118 8.61 8.89 -8.40
C VAL A 118 7.19 8.43 -8.66
N GLY A 119 6.96 7.82 -9.82
CA GLY A 119 5.67 7.27 -10.19
C GLY A 119 5.75 5.79 -10.54
N TRP A 120 4.63 5.10 -10.36
CA TRP A 120 4.45 3.75 -10.87
C TRP A 120 2.99 3.50 -11.20
N SER A 121 2.76 2.58 -12.13
CA SER A 121 1.44 2.17 -12.57
C SER A 121 1.22 0.69 -12.33
N VAL A 122 0.00 0.36 -11.96
CA VAL A 122 -0.55 -1.00 -11.81
C VAL A 122 -1.82 -1.10 -12.65
N PRO A 123 -2.33 -2.30 -12.95
CA PRO A 123 -3.59 -2.42 -13.69
C PRO A 123 -4.72 -1.63 -13.02
N GLY A 124 -5.28 -0.67 -13.75
CA GLY A 124 -6.40 0.16 -13.29
C GLY A 124 -6.04 1.35 -12.39
N ALA A 125 -4.78 1.54 -11.97
CA ALA A 125 -4.41 2.68 -11.14
C ALA A 125 -2.93 3.09 -11.27
N SER A 126 -2.61 4.30 -10.82
CA SER A 126 -1.25 4.82 -10.77
C SER A 126 -1.01 5.61 -9.50
N ALA A 127 0.23 5.65 -9.07
CA ALA A 127 0.69 6.44 -7.94
C ALA A 127 1.83 7.36 -8.37
N ARG A 128 1.89 8.53 -7.76
CA ARG A 128 3.00 9.48 -7.86
C ARG A 128 3.29 10.11 -6.51
N ILE A 129 4.57 10.20 -6.18
CA ILE A 129 5.06 10.75 -4.93
C ILE A 129 6.17 11.74 -5.23
N TRP A 130 6.18 12.87 -4.52
CA TRP A 130 7.19 13.92 -4.66
C TRP A 130 8.09 14.01 -3.42
N PRO A 131 9.30 14.59 -3.55
CA PRO A 131 10.21 14.80 -2.41
C PRO A 131 9.64 15.72 -1.31
N ASP A 132 8.63 16.52 -1.62
CA ASP A 132 7.94 17.41 -0.68
C ASP A 132 6.90 16.66 0.20
N GLY A 133 6.71 15.35 0.01
CA GLY A 133 5.74 14.53 0.73
C GLY A 133 4.36 14.47 0.08
N ARG A 134 4.16 15.14 -1.05
CA ARG A 134 2.91 15.03 -1.82
C ARG A 134 2.77 13.62 -2.37
N ILE A 135 1.57 13.08 -2.27
CA ILE A 135 1.13 11.81 -2.82
C ILE A 135 -0.12 12.04 -3.67
N GLU A 136 -0.13 11.41 -4.83
CA GLU A 136 -1.25 11.42 -5.75
C GLU A 136 -1.47 10.00 -6.27
N LEU A 137 -2.69 9.51 -6.15
CA LEU A 137 -3.10 8.20 -6.62
C LEU A 137 -4.30 8.39 -7.54
N ARG A 138 -4.25 7.82 -8.74
CA ARG A 138 -5.30 7.98 -9.76
C ARG A 138 -5.75 6.62 -10.26
N SER A 139 -7.06 6.39 -10.23
CA SER A 139 -7.70 5.28 -10.94
C SER A 139 -7.85 5.60 -12.43
N THR A 140 -7.85 4.59 -13.29
CA THR A 140 -8.26 4.72 -14.70
C THR A 140 -9.75 5.04 -14.86
N THR A 141 -10.56 4.81 -13.83
CA THR A 141 -12.01 5.10 -13.79
C THR A 141 -12.34 6.51 -13.28
N GLY A 142 -11.33 7.30 -12.90
CA GLY A 142 -11.49 8.73 -12.56
C GLY A 142 -11.43 9.09 -11.07
N ALA A 143 -11.40 8.12 -10.16
CA ALA A 143 -11.19 8.40 -8.73
C ALA A 143 -9.74 8.85 -8.45
N GLU A 144 -9.57 9.92 -7.67
CA GLU A 144 -8.26 10.47 -7.30
C GLU A 144 -8.13 10.63 -5.78
N LEU A 145 -7.07 10.07 -5.20
CA LEU A 145 -6.69 10.25 -3.80
C LEU A 145 -5.41 11.10 -3.74
N ALA A 146 -5.50 12.30 -3.17
CA ALA A 146 -4.39 13.23 -3.10
C ALA A 146 -4.15 13.76 -1.69
N GLY A 147 -2.88 13.98 -1.34
CA GLY A 147 -2.52 14.59 -0.08
C GLY A 147 -1.06 14.93 0.08
N LEU A 148 -0.76 15.49 1.24
CA LEU A 148 0.57 15.89 1.68
C LEU A 148 0.88 15.15 2.99
N LEU A 149 1.91 14.32 2.95
CA LEU A 149 2.48 13.68 4.13
C LEU A 149 3.41 14.69 4.80
N GLU A 150 3.06 15.09 6.02
CA GLU A 150 3.72 16.17 6.74
C GLU A 150 4.62 15.61 7.84
N GLY A 151 5.84 16.13 7.93
CA GLY A 151 6.80 15.73 8.94
C GLY A 151 8.08 15.15 8.38
N SER A 152 9.18 15.33 9.11
CA SER A 152 10.49 14.74 8.78
C SER A 152 10.54 13.22 8.93
N GLU A 153 9.66 12.64 9.75
CA GLU A 153 9.71 11.22 10.15
C GLU A 153 8.93 10.26 9.23
N TRP A 154 8.40 10.78 8.12
CA TRP A 154 7.90 9.94 7.04
C TRP A 154 9.06 9.22 6.39
N ASP A 155 9.40 8.08 6.97
CA ASP A 155 10.30 7.16 6.33
C ASP A 155 9.65 6.51 5.11
N HIS A 156 10.52 5.93 4.34
CA HIS A 156 10.21 5.34 3.07
C HIS A 156 9.30 4.09 3.14
N PHE A 157 9.22 3.38 4.28
CA PHE A 157 8.29 2.25 4.44
C PHE A 157 6.88 2.75 4.68
N ARG A 158 6.75 3.76 5.54
CA ARG A 158 5.45 4.37 5.87
C ARG A 158 4.81 4.99 4.63
N VAL A 159 5.60 5.72 3.84
CA VAL A 159 5.17 6.30 2.57
C VAL A 159 4.70 5.20 1.59
N ALA A 160 5.48 4.12 1.46
CA ALA A 160 5.13 3.00 0.59
C ALA A 160 3.85 2.27 1.05
N ALA A 161 3.65 2.08 2.35
CA ALA A 161 2.45 1.44 2.89
C ALA A 161 1.18 2.25 2.62
N VAL A 162 1.24 3.59 2.76
CA VAL A 162 0.12 4.48 2.43
C VAL A 162 -0.22 4.43 0.95
N ALA A 163 0.80 4.45 0.10
CA ALA A 163 0.61 4.38 -1.35
C ALA A 163 0.05 3.03 -1.79
N ASP A 164 0.55 1.93 -1.23
CA ASP A 164 0.04 0.57 -1.47
C ASP A 164 -1.42 0.42 -1.02
N ALA A 165 -1.77 0.92 0.18
CA ALA A 165 -3.15 0.90 0.66
C ALA A 165 -4.10 1.67 -0.26
N GLY A 166 -3.72 2.88 -0.69
CA GLY A 166 -4.54 3.68 -1.60
C GLY A 166 -4.62 3.09 -3.01
N LEU A 167 -3.54 2.46 -3.50
CA LEU A 167 -3.59 1.72 -4.76
C LEU A 167 -4.57 0.56 -4.67
N ARG A 168 -4.52 -0.27 -3.63
CA ARG A 168 -5.47 -1.40 -3.46
C ARG A 168 -6.93 -0.96 -3.45
N LEU A 169 -7.22 0.27 -2.99
CA LEU A 169 -8.55 0.87 -3.04
C LEU A 169 -8.95 1.32 -4.46
N LEU A 170 -8.00 1.86 -5.23
CA LEU A 170 -8.23 2.42 -6.56
C LEU A 170 -8.07 1.44 -7.72
N CYS A 171 -7.35 0.34 -7.50
CA CYS A 171 -7.06 -0.64 -8.54
C CYS A 171 -8.30 -1.43 -8.95
N ALA A 172 -8.26 -1.95 -10.18
CA ALA A 172 -9.12 -3.05 -10.57
C ALA A 172 -8.91 -4.25 -9.61
N PRO A 173 -9.92 -5.11 -9.40
CA PRO A 173 -9.81 -6.34 -8.61
C PRO A 173 -8.50 -7.11 -8.81
N GLU A 174 -7.97 -7.15 -10.04
CA GLU A 174 -6.70 -7.80 -10.36
C GLU A 174 -5.51 -7.33 -9.49
N ALA A 175 -5.43 -6.03 -9.15
CA ALA A 175 -4.32 -5.50 -8.37
C ALA A 175 -4.51 -5.64 -6.85
N ARG A 176 -5.64 -6.19 -6.38
CA ARG A 176 -5.75 -6.78 -5.03
C ARG A 176 -4.95 -8.08 -4.92
N HIS A 177 -4.65 -8.70 -6.07
CA HIS A 177 -3.96 -9.96 -6.19
C HIS A 177 -2.54 -9.83 -6.76
N LEU A 178 -1.72 -8.96 -6.18
CA LEU A 178 -0.30 -8.87 -6.53
C LEU A 178 0.43 -10.17 -6.16
N THR A 179 0.90 -10.91 -7.16
CA THR A 179 1.63 -12.16 -6.94
C THR A 179 3.14 -12.00 -7.10
N SER A 180 3.88 -12.59 -6.18
CA SER A 180 5.35 -12.69 -6.19
C SER A 180 5.77 -14.14 -6.32
N VAL A 181 6.88 -14.38 -7.02
CA VAL A 181 7.48 -15.72 -7.17
C VAL A 181 8.88 -15.66 -6.60
N GLY A 182 9.17 -16.55 -5.65
CA GLY A 182 10.48 -16.69 -5.03
C GLY A 182 11.53 -17.23 -6.00
N GLN A 183 12.75 -17.35 -5.50
CA GLN A 183 13.79 -18.13 -6.17
C GLN A 183 13.69 -19.60 -5.73
N PRO A 184 14.21 -20.54 -6.54
CA PRO A 184 14.37 -21.92 -6.11
C PRO A 184 15.20 -21.99 -4.83
N SER A 185 14.86 -22.92 -3.93
CA SER A 185 15.60 -23.16 -2.69
C SER A 185 17.07 -23.54 -2.92
N GLY A 186 17.41 -24.05 -4.12
CA GLY A 186 18.79 -24.32 -4.53
C GLY A 186 19.36 -25.62 -3.94
N TRP A 187 20.68 -25.74 -3.94
CA TRP A 187 21.36 -26.91 -3.40
C TRP A 187 21.36 -26.91 -1.87
N PHE A 188 20.83 -27.96 -1.26
CA PHE A 188 20.83 -28.14 0.19
C PHE A 188 21.40 -29.50 0.58
N ARG A 189 21.88 -29.67 1.82
CA ARG A 189 22.20 -31.00 2.34
C ARG A 189 20.95 -31.57 3.02
N PRO A 190 20.57 -32.82 2.77
CA PRO A 190 19.40 -33.45 3.43
C PRO A 190 19.42 -33.35 4.96
N SER A 191 20.61 -33.36 5.57
CA SER A 191 20.82 -33.16 7.01
C SER A 191 20.31 -31.82 7.54
N ASP A 192 20.38 -30.75 6.75
CA ASP A 192 20.06 -29.38 7.18
C ASP A 192 18.55 -29.18 7.35
N ARG A 193 17.73 -30.10 6.82
CA ARG A 193 16.25 -30.05 6.87
C ARG A 193 15.62 -31.19 7.66
N GLY A 194 16.41 -31.94 8.44
CA GLY A 194 15.89 -33.04 9.27
C GLY A 194 15.29 -34.21 8.49
N LEU A 195 15.57 -34.32 7.18
CA LEU A 195 15.16 -35.45 6.35
C LEU A 195 16.14 -36.60 6.55
N THR A 196 16.07 -37.25 7.71
CA THR A 196 16.83 -38.47 7.99
C THR A 196 15.99 -39.68 7.56
N GLY A 197 16.05 -40.01 6.26
CA GLY A 197 15.53 -41.28 5.76
C GLY A 197 16.32 -42.44 6.35
N GLY A 198 15.62 -43.36 7.02
CA GLY A 198 16.20 -44.55 7.63
C GLY A 198 16.70 -45.53 6.58
N GLY A 199 18.00 -45.51 6.30
CA GLY A 199 18.68 -46.61 5.64
C GLY A 199 19.52 -46.23 4.42
N ARG A 200 20.84 -46.33 4.58
CA ARG A 200 21.84 -46.63 3.53
C ARG A 200 21.99 -45.68 2.33
N GLU A 201 21.69 -44.39 2.47
CA GLU A 201 22.17 -43.42 1.45
C GLU A 201 23.57 -42.86 1.78
N ARG A 202 24.44 -43.06 0.80
CA ARG A 202 25.89 -42.89 0.78
C ARG A 202 26.34 -41.49 1.21
N LYS A 203 27.59 -41.39 1.71
CA LYS A 203 28.39 -40.15 1.64
C LYS A 203 28.35 -39.60 0.20
N GLY A 204 27.55 -38.58 -0.09
CA GLY A 204 27.54 -38.00 -1.44
C GLY A 204 26.40 -37.03 -1.75
N GLY A 205 26.75 -35.74 -1.83
CA GLY A 205 26.04 -34.78 -2.67
C GLY A 205 25.07 -33.85 -1.96
N GLN A 206 25.13 -32.57 -2.33
CA GLN A 206 24.00 -31.66 -2.14
C GLN A 206 22.83 -32.15 -3.02
N VAL A 207 21.60 -31.95 -2.58
CA VAL A 207 20.37 -32.20 -3.35
C VAL A 207 19.85 -30.86 -3.85
N TYR A 208 19.47 -30.75 -5.12
CA TYR A 208 18.90 -29.52 -5.68
C TYR A 208 17.40 -29.48 -5.41
N ASP A 209 16.97 -28.53 -4.57
CA ASP A 209 15.57 -28.20 -4.38
C ASP A 209 15.13 -27.14 -5.40
N ALA A 210 14.47 -27.61 -6.46
CA ALA A 210 13.85 -26.75 -7.46
C ALA A 210 12.55 -26.10 -6.97
N ALA A 211 12.07 -26.46 -5.77
CA ALA A 211 10.83 -25.92 -5.24
C ALA A 211 10.91 -24.40 -5.10
N THR A 212 9.88 -23.76 -5.62
CA THR A 212 9.72 -22.31 -5.65
C THR A 212 8.36 -21.98 -5.07
N VAL A 213 8.30 -20.92 -4.27
CA VAL A 213 7.06 -20.45 -3.65
C VAL A 213 6.49 -19.29 -4.46
N ALA A 214 5.21 -19.36 -4.81
CA ALA A 214 4.45 -18.21 -5.24
C ALA A 214 3.56 -17.71 -4.09
N ARG A 215 3.41 -16.39 -3.94
CA ARG A 215 2.61 -15.74 -2.91
C ARG A 215 1.78 -14.62 -3.50
N CYS A 216 0.62 -14.35 -2.93
CA CYS A 216 -0.24 -13.23 -3.29
C CYS A 216 -0.43 -12.27 -2.10
N SER A 217 -0.65 -10.99 -2.37
CA SER A 217 -1.04 -9.98 -1.37
C SER A 217 -2.32 -10.33 -0.60
N CYS A 218 -3.20 -11.17 -1.15
CA CYS A 218 -4.41 -11.64 -0.47
C CYS A 218 -4.16 -12.76 0.56
N GLY A 219 -2.91 -13.18 0.77
CA GLY A 219 -2.55 -14.27 1.69
C GLY A 219 -2.46 -15.65 1.04
N TRP A 220 -2.83 -15.79 -0.24
CA TRP A 220 -2.62 -17.03 -0.99
C TRP A 220 -1.14 -17.36 -1.14
N SER A 221 -0.76 -18.63 -1.02
CA SER A 221 0.58 -19.10 -1.34
C SER A 221 0.57 -20.56 -1.80
N VAL A 222 1.51 -20.91 -2.68
CA VAL A 222 1.69 -22.27 -3.17
C VAL A 222 3.18 -22.57 -3.36
N THR A 223 3.58 -23.81 -3.07
CA THR A 223 4.94 -24.30 -3.32
C THR A 223 4.88 -25.30 -4.47
N VAL A 224 5.73 -25.12 -5.48
CA VAL A 224 5.72 -25.95 -6.70
C VAL A 224 7.15 -26.27 -7.14
N PRO A 225 7.38 -27.42 -7.81
CA PRO A 225 8.73 -27.94 -8.09
C PRO A 225 9.50 -27.19 -9.18
N SER A 226 9.04 -26.01 -9.63
CA SER A 226 9.79 -25.17 -10.57
C SER A 226 9.33 -23.71 -10.54
N GLN A 227 10.22 -22.79 -10.93
CA GLN A 227 9.89 -21.37 -11.08
C GLN A 227 8.84 -21.12 -12.17
N LEU A 228 8.86 -21.89 -13.26
CA LEU A 228 7.86 -21.79 -14.33
C LEU A 228 6.47 -22.21 -13.84
N GLY A 229 6.39 -23.32 -13.09
CA GLY A 229 5.15 -23.73 -12.43
C GLY A 229 4.65 -22.68 -11.43
N ALA A 230 5.56 -22.03 -10.69
CA ALA A 230 5.19 -21.01 -9.72
C ALA A 230 4.58 -19.78 -10.40
N ARG A 231 5.13 -19.38 -11.57
CA ARG A 231 4.57 -18.31 -12.38
C ARG A 231 3.20 -18.68 -12.96
N ALA A 232 3.04 -19.89 -13.46
CA ALA A 232 1.76 -20.37 -14.00
C ALA A 232 0.66 -20.41 -12.92
N MET A 233 0.97 -20.94 -11.73
CA MET A 233 0.01 -20.95 -10.61
C MET A 233 -0.32 -19.54 -10.12
N ALA A 234 0.68 -18.65 -10.06
CA ALA A 234 0.46 -17.25 -9.71
C ALA A 234 -0.43 -16.52 -10.72
N GLU A 235 -0.31 -16.84 -12.01
CA GLU A 235 -1.15 -16.28 -13.06
C GLU A 235 -2.58 -16.86 -13.02
N GLN A 236 -2.71 -18.16 -12.84
CA GLN A 236 -4.01 -18.82 -12.67
C GLN A 236 -4.77 -18.23 -11.48
N HIS A 237 -4.12 -18.10 -10.33
CA HIS A 237 -4.72 -17.51 -9.14
C HIS A 237 -5.22 -16.08 -9.40
N ARG A 238 -4.44 -15.24 -10.09
CA ARG A 238 -4.88 -13.88 -10.46
C ARG A 238 -6.15 -13.92 -11.30
N ARG A 239 -6.23 -14.81 -12.30
CA ARG A 239 -7.41 -14.93 -13.16
C ARG A 239 -8.64 -15.38 -12.38
N GLU A 240 -8.50 -16.41 -11.55
CA GLU A 240 -9.60 -16.96 -10.73
C GLU A 240 -10.11 -15.95 -9.70
N ALA A 241 -9.20 -15.30 -8.98
CA ALA A 241 -9.56 -14.37 -7.92
C ALA A 241 -10.23 -13.10 -8.47
N THR A 242 -9.83 -12.66 -9.67
CA THR A 242 -10.47 -11.53 -10.34
C THR A 242 -11.83 -11.92 -10.94
N ALA A 243 -11.95 -13.13 -11.50
CA ALA A 243 -13.22 -13.62 -12.06
C ALA A 243 -14.29 -13.88 -10.98
N GLY A 244 -13.88 -14.23 -9.76
CA GLY A 244 -14.79 -14.47 -8.63
C GLY A 244 -15.36 -13.20 -7.97
N GLU A 245 -14.74 -12.02 -8.17
CA GLU A 245 -15.23 -10.73 -7.62
C GLU A 245 -16.23 -10.01 -8.55
N ALA A 246 -16.50 -10.54 -9.75
CA ALA A 246 -17.43 -9.95 -10.73
C ALA A 246 -18.90 -10.42 -10.56
N GLY A 247 -19.25 -11.01 -9.42
CA GLY A 247 -20.60 -11.52 -9.08
C GLY A 247 -21.35 -10.66 -8.08
#